data_AF-A0A369JS18-F1
#
_entry.id   AF-A0A369JS18-F1
#
_cell.length_a   1.000
_cell.length_b   1.000
_cell.length_c   1.000
_cell.angle_alpha   90.00
_cell.angle_beta   90.00
_cell.angle_gamma   90.00
#
_symmetry.space_group_name_H-M   'P 1'
#
loop_
_entity.id
_entity.type
_entity.pdbx_description
1 polymer ?
#
loop_
_entity_poly.entity_id
_entity_poly.type
_entity_poly.pdbx_seq_one_letter_code
_entity_poly.pdbx_strand_id
1 'polypeptide(L)'
;MRLRNWKETVEPTIQDTLCDVHPHTLEEGFHWFAPPGTPVWVFAGEGRNKKWRQGKVWCEHDQVLHPRGIFRTYEVSYHYKKKKVFQLFTPGLQWEMKPDTPEVRELLREAGVFC
;
A
#
# COMPACT_ATOMS: atom_id res chain seq x y z
N MET A 1 -1.11 -45.31 -26.10
CA MET A 1 -1.30 -43.86 -25.92
C MET A 1 -0.24 -43.36 -24.95
N ARG A 2 0.51 -42.32 -25.33
CA ARG A 2 1.58 -41.71 -24.51
C ARG A 2 0.96 -40.74 -23.51
N LEU A 3 1.15 -40.97 -22.21
CA LEU A 3 0.86 -39.98 -21.18
C LEU A 3 1.86 -38.84 -21.35
N ARG A 4 1.38 -37.70 -21.83
CA ARG A 4 2.18 -36.47 -21.93
C ARG A 4 2.44 -35.98 -20.51
N ASN A 5 3.73 -35.77 -20.22
CA ASN A 5 4.27 -35.07 -19.05
C ASN A 5 3.38 -33.91 -18.62
N TRP A 6 2.60 -34.09 -17.55
CA TRP A 6 2.04 -32.96 -16.81
C TRP A 6 3.15 -32.50 -15.87
N LYS A 7 3.77 -31.38 -16.22
CA LYS A 7 4.87 -30.76 -15.48
C LYS A 7 4.50 -30.66 -14.00
N GLU A 8 5.47 -31.07 -13.20
CA GLU A 8 5.71 -30.76 -11.78
C GLU A 8 4.64 -29.85 -11.16
N THR A 9 3.79 -30.48 -10.34
CA THR A 9 2.98 -29.86 -9.31
C THR A 9 3.93 -29.21 -8.29
N VAL A 10 4.43 -28.03 -8.60
CA VAL A 10 5.00 -27.14 -7.59
C VAL A 10 3.78 -26.53 -6.88
N GLU A 11 3.56 -26.92 -5.62
CA GLU A 11 2.59 -26.22 -4.78
C GLU A 11 2.98 -24.74 -4.76
N PRO A 12 2.07 -23.81 -5.09
CA PRO A 12 2.40 -22.39 -5.06
C PRO A 12 2.86 -22.05 -3.65
N THR A 13 4.13 -21.67 -3.52
CA THR A 13 4.68 -21.22 -2.26
C THR A 13 3.95 -19.94 -1.85
N ILE A 14 3.66 -19.76 -0.56
CA ILE A 14 2.97 -18.55 -0.03
C ILE A 14 3.67 -17.25 -0.49
N GLN A 15 4.95 -17.31 -0.83
CA GLN A 15 5.71 -16.20 -1.43
C GLN A 15 5.24 -15.81 -2.84
N ASP A 16 4.77 -16.74 -3.67
CA ASP A 16 4.28 -16.46 -5.03
C ASP A 16 2.89 -15.78 -5.05
N THR A 17 2.17 -15.79 -3.93
CA THR A 17 0.85 -15.13 -3.79
C THR A 17 0.93 -13.77 -3.12
N LEU A 18 2.13 -13.36 -2.68
CA LEU A 18 2.36 -12.09 -1.96
C LEU A 18 3.17 -11.08 -2.77
N CYS A 19 3.68 -11.48 -3.94
CA CYS A 19 4.50 -10.65 -4.81
C CYS A 19 3.72 -10.22 -6.06
N ASP A 20 3.83 -8.93 -6.39
CA ASP A 20 3.62 -8.35 -7.72
C ASP A 20 2.22 -7.95 -8.18
N VAL A 21 1.27 -7.68 -7.28
CA VAL A 21 0.08 -6.90 -7.68
C VAL A 21 0.22 -5.49 -7.12
N HIS A 22 0.90 -4.60 -7.85
CA HIS A 22 0.90 -3.17 -7.51
C HIS A 22 -0.48 -2.56 -7.85
N PRO A 23 -0.91 -1.50 -7.15
CA PRO A 23 -2.15 -0.81 -7.52
C PRO A 23 -2.01 -0.23 -8.93
N HIS A 24 -3.06 -0.36 -9.74
CA HIS A 24 -3.11 0.18 -11.11
C HIS A 24 -3.56 1.63 -11.13
N THR A 25 -4.22 2.09 -10.07
CA THR A 25 -4.67 3.47 -9.90
C THR A 25 -4.43 3.96 -8.47
N LEU A 26 -4.37 5.28 -8.28
CA LEU A 26 -4.19 5.88 -6.95
C LEU A 26 -5.39 5.68 -6.01
N GLU A 27 -6.59 5.50 -6.58
CA GLU A 27 -7.85 5.32 -5.85
C GLU A 27 -8.15 3.84 -5.54
N GLU A 28 -7.33 2.92 -6.03
CA GLU A 28 -7.48 1.50 -5.74
C GLU A 28 -6.98 1.18 -4.33
N GLY A 29 -7.81 0.54 -3.50
CA GLY A 29 -7.36 0.00 -2.22
C GLY A 29 -6.35 -1.12 -2.44
N PHE A 30 -5.14 -0.97 -1.91
CA PHE A 30 -4.09 -1.97 -2.03
C PHE A 30 -3.74 -2.53 -0.65
N HIS A 31 -3.74 -3.84 -0.49
CA HIS A 31 -3.38 -4.48 0.77
C HIS A 31 -1.95 -5.02 0.71
N TRP A 32 -1.10 -4.60 1.63
CA TRP A 32 0.27 -5.10 1.76
C TRP A 32 0.77 -5.01 3.20
N PHE A 33 1.84 -5.74 3.48
CA PHE A 33 2.53 -5.64 4.76
C PHE A 33 3.54 -4.48 4.74
N ALA A 34 3.44 -3.56 5.70
CA ALA A 34 4.27 -2.36 5.76
C ALA A 34 5.06 -2.32 7.09
N PRO A 35 6.31 -2.83 7.13
CA PRO A 35 7.08 -2.83 8.37
C PRO A 35 7.40 -1.40 8.86
N PRO A 36 7.64 -1.21 10.16
CA PRO A 36 8.11 0.05 10.72
C PRO A 36 9.30 0.62 9.95
N GLY A 37 9.19 1.88 9.57
CA GLY A 37 10.20 2.59 8.80
C GLY A 37 10.05 2.51 7.28
N THR A 38 9.07 1.76 6.77
CA THR A 38 8.77 1.72 5.33
C THR A 38 8.36 3.12 4.83
N PRO A 39 8.97 3.65 3.76
CA PRO A 39 8.52 4.87 3.11
C PRO A 39 7.18 4.63 2.38
N VAL A 40 6.28 5.59 2.50
CA VAL A 40 4.92 5.48 1.94
C VAL A 40 4.44 6.82 1.41
N TRP A 41 3.45 6.78 0.53
CA TRP A 41 2.69 7.95 0.10
C TRP A 41 1.32 7.93 0.77
N VAL A 42 0.91 9.07 1.31
CA VAL A 42 -0.39 9.25 1.95
C VAL A 42 -1.16 10.42 1.36
N PHE A 43 -2.44 10.21 1.06
CA PHE A 43 -3.35 11.25 0.62
C PHE A 43 -3.97 11.95 1.84
N ALA A 44 -3.28 12.99 2.32
CA ALA A 44 -3.60 13.61 3.61
C ALA A 44 -3.61 15.15 3.56
N GLY A 45 -4.42 15.74 4.43
CA GLY A 45 -4.63 17.19 4.53
C GLY A 45 -6.07 17.54 4.92
N GLU A 46 -6.37 18.84 4.92
CA GLU A 46 -7.67 19.38 5.31
C GLU A 46 -8.40 19.98 4.10
N GLY A 47 -9.66 19.58 3.90
CA GLY A 47 -10.53 20.12 2.85
C GLY A 47 -9.88 20.06 1.46
N ARG A 48 -9.82 21.21 0.79
CA ARG A 48 -9.23 21.35 -0.56
C ARG A 48 -7.70 21.17 -0.62
N ASN A 49 -7.02 21.12 0.52
CA ASN A 49 -5.56 20.95 0.60
C ASN A 49 -5.12 19.49 0.80
N LYS A 50 -6.06 18.53 0.68
CA LYS A 50 -5.72 17.11 0.60
C LYS A 50 -4.90 16.85 -0.64
N LYS A 51 -3.73 16.25 -0.44
CA LYS A 51 -2.82 15.87 -1.52
C LYS A 51 -1.94 14.72 -1.07
N TRP A 52 -1.34 14.05 -2.05
CA TRP A 52 -0.31 13.06 -1.81
C TRP A 52 0.91 13.69 -1.14
N ARG A 53 1.40 13.02 -0.10
CA ARG A 53 2.53 13.43 0.72
C ARG A 53 3.37 12.21 1.03
N GLN A 54 4.69 12.39 1.05
CA GLN A 54 5.59 11.35 1.50
C GLN A 54 5.54 11.26 3.03
N GLY A 55 5.47 10.04 3.53
CA GLY A 55 5.47 9.69 4.93
C GLY A 55 6.30 8.43 5.20
N LYS A 56 6.28 7.99 6.45
CA LYS A 56 6.99 6.80 6.93
C LYS A 56 6.15 6.08 7.96
N VAL A 57 6.03 4.76 7.80
CA VAL A 57 5.34 3.91 8.79
C VAL A 57 6.09 4.00 10.12
N TRP A 58 5.36 4.26 11.19
CA TRP A 58 5.88 4.30 12.55
C TRP A 58 5.74 2.93 13.22
N CYS A 59 4.52 2.39 13.25
CA CYS A 59 4.23 1.05 13.78
C CYS A 59 2.94 0.47 13.17
N GLU A 60 2.76 -0.86 13.33
CA GLU A 60 1.44 -1.49 13.24
C GLU A 60 0.65 -1.13 14.50
N HIS A 61 -0.55 -0.59 14.32
CA HIS A 61 -1.40 -0.10 15.41
C HIS A 61 -2.46 -1.13 15.81
N ASP A 62 -3.18 -1.70 14.83
CA ASP A 62 -4.28 -2.64 15.07
C ASP A 62 -4.57 -3.52 13.84
N GLN A 63 -5.46 -4.51 13.99
CA GLN A 63 -5.97 -5.35 12.91
C GLN A 63 -7.49 -5.27 12.84
N VAL A 64 -8.01 -5.04 11.64
CA VAL A 64 -9.44 -4.95 11.36
C VAL A 64 -9.91 -6.24 10.70
N LEU A 65 -10.86 -6.93 11.33
CA LEU A 65 -11.56 -8.05 10.74
C LEU A 65 -12.65 -7.53 9.79
N HIS A 66 -12.54 -7.88 8.51
CA HIS A 66 -13.50 -7.50 7.48
C HIS A 66 -13.96 -8.74 6.70
N PRO A 67 -15.17 -8.77 6.11
CA PRO A 67 -15.62 -9.91 5.30
C PRO A 67 -14.68 -10.30 4.14
N ARG A 68 -13.80 -9.39 3.71
CA ARG A 68 -12.81 -9.60 2.64
C ARG A 68 -11.46 -10.14 3.14
N GLY A 69 -11.26 -10.25 4.45
CA GLY A 69 -9.99 -10.67 5.05
C GLY A 69 -9.61 -9.84 6.27
N ILE A 70 -8.39 -10.08 6.75
CA ILE A 70 -7.80 -9.36 7.89
C ILE A 70 -6.96 -8.22 7.33
N PHE A 71 -7.27 -6.99 7.73
CA PHE A 71 -6.55 -5.80 7.30
C PHE A 71 -5.72 -5.24 8.44
N ARG A 72 -4.53 -4.71 8.14
CA ARG A 72 -3.63 -4.12 9.12
C ARG A 72 -3.76 -2.61 9.09
N THR A 73 -3.82 -2.01 10.27
CA THR A 73 -3.84 -0.57 10.45
C THR A 73 -2.45 -0.13 10.90
N TYR A 74 -1.89 0.85 10.20
CA TYR A 74 -0.56 1.39 10.50
C TYR A 74 -0.67 2.84 10.93
N GLU A 75 0.15 3.22 11.92
CA GLU A 75 0.40 4.63 12.20
C GLU A 75 1.48 5.14 11.25
N VAL A 76 1.16 6.16 10.46
CA VAL A 76 2.09 6.78 9.50
C VAL A 76 2.39 8.20 9.93
N SER A 77 3.69 8.52 9.93
CA SER A 77 4.16 9.88 10.19
C SER A 77 4.46 10.62 8.88
N TYR A 78 3.98 11.85 8.75
CA TYR A 78 4.24 12.73 7.59
C TYR A 78 4.28 14.20 8.01
N HIS A 79 4.76 15.07 7.12
CA HIS A 79 4.84 16.51 7.40
C HIS A 79 3.65 17.29 6.82
N TYR A 80 2.98 18.06 7.66
CA TYR A 80 1.92 19.01 7.29
C TYR A 80 2.16 20.35 7.96
N LYS A 81 2.18 21.45 7.18
CA LYS A 81 2.42 22.83 7.67
C LYS A 81 3.64 22.91 8.61
N LYS A 82 4.76 22.27 8.24
CA LYS A 82 6.02 22.17 9.03
C LYS A 82 5.91 21.41 10.36
N LYS A 83 4.80 20.73 10.62
CA LYS A 83 4.60 19.88 11.80
C LYS A 83 4.61 18.41 11.37
N LYS A 84 5.20 17.55 12.21
CA LYS A 84 5.06 16.10 12.08
C LYS A 84 3.69 15.70 12.59
N VAL A 85 2.92 15.01 11.75
CA VAL A 85 1.59 14.50 12.04
C VAL A 85 1.63 12.99 12.00
N PHE A 86 0.86 12.35 12.87
CA PHE A 86 0.66 10.90 12.91
C PHE A 86 -0.81 10.64 12.57
N GLN A 87 -1.05 9.72 11.66
CA GLN A 87 -2.40 9.34 11.26
C GLN A 87 -2.44 7.83 11.00
N LEU A 88 -3.57 7.22 11.35
CA LEU A 88 -3.84 5.81 11.13
C LEU A 88 -4.38 5.58 9.72
N PHE A 89 -3.87 4.55 9.06
CA PHE A 89 -4.30 4.11 7.73
C PHE A 89 -4.47 2.60 7.70
N THR A 90 -5.54 2.13 7.07
CA THR A 90 -5.81 0.69 6.89
C THR A 90 -5.75 0.34 5.39
N PRO A 91 -4.54 0.15 4.84
CA PRO A 91 -4.36 -0.13 3.41
C PRO A 91 -5.17 -1.35 2.96
N GLY A 92 -5.90 -1.18 1.86
CA GLY A 92 -6.75 -2.21 1.26
C GLY A 92 -8.24 -1.99 1.54
N LEU A 93 -8.57 -1.41 2.70
CA LEU A 93 -9.91 -0.83 2.94
C LEU A 93 -9.97 0.63 2.48
N GLN A 94 -8.84 1.31 2.61
CA GLN A 94 -8.62 2.71 2.25
C GLN A 94 -7.58 2.79 1.13
N TRP A 95 -7.78 3.75 0.22
CA TRP A 95 -6.86 4.01 -0.90
C TRP A 95 -5.84 5.09 -0.58
N GLU A 96 -6.04 5.83 0.53
CA GLU A 96 -5.26 6.99 0.93
C GLU A 96 -3.81 6.67 1.35
N MET A 97 -3.40 5.41 1.32
CA MET A 97 -2.03 4.98 1.57
C MET A 97 -1.54 4.10 0.42
N LYS A 98 -0.29 4.32 -0.01
CA LYS A 98 0.38 3.55 -1.06
C LYS A 98 1.85 3.30 -0.69
N PRO A 99 2.44 2.15 -1.05
CA PRO A 99 3.86 1.91 -0.83
C PRO A 99 4.69 2.84 -1.75
N ASP A 100 5.89 3.20 -1.32
CA ASP A 100 6.81 4.00 -2.15
C ASP A 100 7.57 3.11 -3.14
N THR A 101 6.87 2.59 -4.16
CA THR A 101 7.44 1.76 -5.24
C THR A 101 7.54 2.53 -6.55
N PRO A 102 8.37 2.09 -7.52
CA PRO A 102 8.47 2.74 -8.83
C PRO A 102 7.13 2.91 -9.55
N GLU A 103 6.25 1.90 -9.48
CA GLU A 103 4.94 1.87 -10.13
C GLU A 103 4.00 2.93 -9.51
N VAL A 104 3.96 3.00 -8.18
CA VAL A 104 3.20 4.05 -7.48
C VAL A 104 3.77 5.44 -7.80
N ARG A 105 5.10 5.57 -7.90
CA ARG A 105 5.73 6.84 -8.26
C ARG A 105 5.36 7.28 -9.68
N GLU A 106 5.22 6.34 -10.62
CA GLU A 106 4.76 6.62 -11.97
C GLU A 106 3.31 7.13 -11.97
N LEU A 107 2.41 6.44 -11.27
CA LEU A 107 1.01 6.90 -11.09
C LEU A 107 0.93 8.30 -10.46
N LEU A 108 1.78 8.58 -9.46
CA LEU A 108 1.86 9.89 -8.82
C LEU A 108 2.41 10.96 -9.77
N ARG A 109 3.35 10.61 -10.66
CA ARG A 109 3.88 11.52 -11.69
C ARG A 109 2.82 11.83 -12.74
N GLU A 110 2.09 10.82 -13.22
CA GLU A 110 0.96 10.99 -14.14
C GLU A 110 -0.13 11.88 -13.55
N ALA A 111 -0.37 11.77 -12.23
CA ALA A 111 -1.28 12.63 -11.48
C ALA A 111 -0.72 14.03 -11.16
N GLY A 112 0.51 14.36 -11.58
CA GLY A 112 1.13 15.67 -11.38
C GLY A 112 1.56 15.97 -9.94
N VAL A 113 1.79 14.94 -9.10
CA VAL A 113 2.19 15.13 -7.69
C VAL A 113 3.64 15.57 -7.57
N PHE A 114 4.51 15.08 -8.44
CA PHE A 114 5.89 15.50 -8.56
C PHE A 114 6.40 15.32 -10.00
N CYS A 115 7.31 16.19 -10.40
CA CYS A 115 7.98 16.22 -11.70
C CYS A 115 9.44 15.79 -11.56
#